data_AF-A0A3A5WHP3-F1
#
_entry.id   AF-A0A3A5WHP3-F1
#
_cell.length_a   1.000
_cell.length_b   1.000
_cell.length_c   1.000
_cell.angle_alpha   90.00
_cell.angle_beta   90.00
_cell.angle_gamma   90.00
#
_symmetry.space_group_name_H-M   'P 1'
#
loop_
_entity.id
_entity.type
_entity.pdbx_description
1 polymer ?
#
loop_
_entity_poly.entity_id
_entity_poly.type
_entity_poly.pdbx_seq_one_letter_code
_entity_poly.pdbx_strand_id
1 'polypeptide(L)' 'MEPVSIDLRLEGRAALQTAVDGMDGVNASVDGEALVVHVVAPSLRDLQAVLDATLAALNEAESAG' A
#
# COMPACT_ATOMS: atom_id res chain seq x y z
N MET A 1 -3.07 17.82 -14.73
CA MET A 1 -2.70 16.42 -15.05
C MET A 1 -3.59 15.53 -14.20
N GLU A 2 -4.14 14.46 -14.78
CA GLU A 2 -4.93 13.49 -14.02
C GLU A 2 -3.98 12.67 -13.12
N PRO A 3 -4.39 12.38 -11.87
CA PRO A 3 -3.60 11.54 -10.98
C PRO A 3 -3.49 10.11 -11.55
N VAL A 4 -2.38 9.46 -11.23
CA VAL A 4 -2.14 8.05 -11.55
C VAL A 4 -2.40 7.19 -10.31
N SER A 5 -2.84 5.96 -10.52
CA SER A 5 -3.12 5.03 -9.44
C SER A 5 -2.69 3.61 -9.77
N ILE A 6 -2.43 2.83 -8.72
CA ILE A 6 -2.19 1.38 -8.80
C ILE A 6 -2.91 0.68 -7.64
N ASP A 7 -3.48 -0.49 -7.94
CA ASP A 7 -4.08 -1.39 -6.96
C ASP A 7 -3.18 -2.60 -6.73
N LEU A 8 -2.94 -2.91 -5.45
CA LEU A 8 -2.25 -4.11 -5.02
C LEU A 8 -3.22 -4.97 -4.23
N ARG A 9 -3.26 -6.26 -4.56
CA ARG A 9 -3.96 -7.27 -3.77
C ARG A 9 -2.95 -8.27 -3.25
N LEU A 10 -2.88 -8.38 -1.93
CA LEU A 10 -1.89 -9.17 -1.20
C LEU A 10 -2.60 -10.24 -0.38
N GLU A 11 -2.68 -11.45 -0.94
CA GLU A 11 -3.33 -12.60 -0.28
C GLU A 11 -2.60 -13.00 1.01
N GLY A 12 -3.37 -13.38 2.04
CA GLY A 12 -2.85 -13.82 3.34
C GLY A 12 -2.20 -12.71 4.18
N ARG A 13 -2.27 -11.44 3.75
CA ARG A 13 -1.61 -10.30 4.39
C ARG A 13 -2.55 -9.33 5.09
N ALA A 14 -3.82 -9.70 5.33
CA ALA A 14 -4.79 -8.85 6.02
C ALA A 14 -4.27 -8.25 7.35
N ALA A 15 -3.45 -9.00 8.12
CA ALA A 15 -2.88 -8.53 9.38
C ALA A 15 -1.90 -7.35 9.24
N LEU A 16 -1.38 -7.09 8.04
CA LEU A 16 -0.43 -6.01 7.78
C LEU A 16 -1.11 -4.66 7.47
N GLN A 17 -2.45 -4.57 7.50
CA GLN A 17 -3.17 -3.33 7.21
C GLN A 17 -2.64 -2.14 8.01
N THR A 18 -2.36 -2.33 9.31
CA THR A 18 -1.87 -1.27 10.20
C THR A 18 -0.48 -0.75 9.83
N ALA A 19 0.30 -1.50 9.06
CA ALA A 19 1.64 -1.07 8.62
C ALA A 19 1.58 0.06 7.58
N VAL A 20 0.47 0.15 6.85
CA VAL A 20 0.27 1.12 5.75
C VAL A 20 -0.88 2.08 6.03
N ASP A 21 -1.55 1.94 7.17
CA ASP A 21 -2.63 2.83 7.58
C ASP A 21 -2.09 4.24 7.88
N GLY A 22 -2.75 5.27 7.35
CA GLY A 22 -2.33 6.66 7.47
C GLY A 22 -1.15 7.09 6.59
N MET A 23 -0.66 6.24 5.68
CA MET A 23 0.35 6.66 4.69
C MET A 23 -0.25 7.59 3.63
N ASP A 24 0.43 8.70 3.36
CA ASP A 24 -0.02 9.68 2.36
C ASP A 24 -0.12 9.05 0.96
N GLY A 25 -1.28 9.19 0.32
CA GLY A 25 -1.53 8.63 -1.00
C GLY A 25 -1.83 7.13 -0.99
N VAL A 26 -2.04 6.52 0.18
CA VAL A 26 -2.37 5.10 0.34
C VAL A 26 -3.73 4.94 1.00
N ASN A 27 -4.59 4.10 0.43
CA ASN A 27 -5.82 3.65 1.05
C ASN A 27 -5.77 2.12 1.18
N ALA A 28 -5.78 1.62 2.41
CA ALA A 28 -5.67 0.19 2.70
C ALA A 28 -6.99 -0.36 3.27
N SER A 29 -7.43 -1.49 2.72
CA SER A 29 -8.64 -2.20 3.15
C SER A 29 -8.39 -3.70 3.20
N VAL A 30 -9.22 -4.42 3.95
CA VAL A 30 -9.15 -5.88 4.07
C VAL A 30 -10.34 -6.50 3.36
N ASP A 31 -10.06 -7.50 2.52
CA ASP A 31 -11.06 -8.34 1.86
C ASP A 31 -10.77 -9.82 2.18
N GLY A 32 -11.47 -10.34 3.20
CA GLY A 32 -11.18 -11.67 3.75
C GLY A 32 -9.78 -11.73 4.37
N GLU A 33 -8.92 -12.59 3.82
CA GLU A 33 -7.50 -12.70 4.22
C GLU A 33 -6.58 -11.80 3.39
N ALA A 34 -7.11 -11.12 2.37
CA ALA A 34 -6.33 -10.26 1.50
C ALA A 34 -6.25 -8.83 2.05
N LEU A 35 -5.05 -8.25 1.97
CA LEU A 35 -4.85 -6.82 2.08
C LEU A 35 -4.95 -6.19 0.68
N VAL A 36 -5.86 -5.23 0.53
CA VAL A 36 -6.05 -4.45 -0.70
C VAL A 36 -5.52 -3.04 -0.46
N VAL A 37 -4.54 -2.62 -1.27
CA VAL A 37 -3.90 -1.32 -1.17
C VAL A 37 -4.10 -0.55 -2.46
N HIS A 38 -4.74 0.60 -2.36
CA HIS A 38 -4.92 1.55 -3.45
C HIS A 38 -3.94 2.71 -3.27
N VAL A 39 -3.02 2.90 -4.20
CA VAL A 39 -2.03 3.97 -4.17
C VAL A 39 -2.37 5.00 -5.24
N VAL A 40 -2.41 6.29 -4.87
CA VAL A 40 -2.74 7.41 -5.76
C VAL A 40 -1.67 8.49 -5.65
N ALA A 41 -1.21 9.00 -6.79
CA ALA A 41 -0.23 10.08 -6.82
C ALA A 41 -0.40 11.02 -8.04
N PRO A 42 0.14 12.26 -7.98
CA PRO A 42 -0.01 13.23 -9.08
C PRO A 42 0.75 12.88 -10.36
N SER A 43 1.78 12.04 -10.28
CA SER A 43 2.62 11.62 -11.40
C SER A 43 3.16 10.21 -11.20
N LEU A 44 3.66 9.57 -12.27
CA LEU A 44 4.30 8.25 -12.18
C LEU A 44 5.53 8.24 -11.26
N ARG A 45 6.27 9.36 -11.19
CA ARG A 45 7.42 9.49 -10.29
C ARG A 45 6.98 9.49 -8.83
N ASP A 46 5.93 10.25 -8.52
CA ASP A 46 5.37 10.31 -7.16
C ASP A 46 4.74 8.96 -6.80
N LEU A 47 4.06 8.31 -7.74
CA LEU A 47 3.50 6.98 -7.56
C LEU A 47 4.57 5.95 -7.20
N GLN A 48 5.71 5.98 -7.90
CA GLN A 48 6.83 5.11 -7.59
C GLN A 48 7.34 5.34 -6.16
N ALA A 49 7.50 6.59 -5.74
CA ALA A 49 7.97 6.90 -4.39
C ALA A 49 7.00 6.41 -3.30
N VAL A 50 5.69 6.62 -3.48
CA VAL A 50 4.67 6.15 -2.53
C VAL A 50 4.60 4.62 -2.52
N LEU A 51 4.67 3.99 -3.69
CA LEU A 51 4.69 2.52 -3.81
C LEU A 51 5.90 1.91 -3.12
N ASP A 52 7.10 2.45 -3.36
CA ASP A 52 8.35 1.96 -2.74
C ASP A 52 8.28 2.08 -1.21
N ALA A 53 7.77 3.19 -0.68
CA ALA A 53 7.57 3.38 0.75
C ALA A 53 6.53 2.39 1.31
N THR A 54 5.43 2.17 0.60
CA THR A 54 4.36 1.23 0.99
C THR A 54 4.91 -0.19 1.08
N LEU A 55 5.68 -0.64 0.08
CA LEU A 55 6.29 -1.96 0.07
C LEU A 55 7.36 -2.12 1.15
N ALA A 56 8.13 -1.06 1.44
CA ALA A 56 9.09 -1.06 2.54
C ALA A 56 8.40 -1.25 3.90
N ALA A 57 7.33 -0.48 4.17
CA ALA A 57 6.57 -0.60 5.42
C ALA A 57 5.96 -2.00 5.61
N LEU A 58 5.41 -2.59 4.53
CA LEU A 58 4.88 -3.95 4.56
C LEU A 58 5.97 -5.00 4.84
N ASN A 59 7.14 -4.87 4.21
CA ASN A 59 8.27 -5.78 4.44
C ASN A 59 8.81 -5.68 5.88
N GLU A 60 8.90 -4.46 6.43
CA GLU A 60 9.31 -4.24 7.81
C GLU A 60 8.32 -4.88 8.79
N ALA A 61 7.02 -4.70 8.57
CA ALA A 61 5.99 -5.31 9.40
C ALA A 61 5.96 -6.85 9.29
N GLU A 62 6.15 -7.41 8.10
CA GLU A 62 6.25 -8.86 7.88
C GLU A 62 7.50 -9.45 8.57
N SER A 63 8.59 -8.68 8.68
CA SER A 63 9.81 -9.10 9.37
C SER A 63 9.73 -8.98 10.91
N ALA A 64 8.80 -8.18 11.43
CA ALA A 64 8.64 -7.90 12.86
C ALA A 64 7.59 -8.77 13.56
N GLY A 65 6.74 -9.46 12.79
CA GLY A 65 5.76 -10.44 13.28
C GLY A 65 6.34 -11.85 13.42
#